data_AF-X1U1E7-F1
#
_entry.id   AF-X1U1E7-F1
#
_cell.length_a   1.000
_cell.length_b   1.000
_cell.length_c   1.000
_cell.angle_alpha   90.00
_cell.angle_beta   90.00
_cell.angle_gamma   90.00
#
_symmetry.space_group_name_H-M   'P 1'
#
loop_
_entity.id
_entity.type
_entity.pdbx_description
1 polymer ?
#
loop_
_entity_poly.entity_id
_entity_poly.type
_entity_poly.pdbx_seq_one_letter_code
_entity_poly.pdbx_strand_id
1 'polypeptide(L)'
;DELGTRNYEMFSGGEAFRINFAIRIALSKLLAKRAGAPLPTLIIDEGFGTQDSTGLEKVKEAINSIQDDFEKIIVITHIEEFRDAFPTRIDVVKTAEGSTLSVN
;
A
#
# COMPACT_ATOMS: atom_id res chain seq x y z
N ASP A 1 7.52 20.43 -12.54
CA ASP A 1 8.66 19.95 -13.33
C ASP A 1 8.65 20.74 -14.64
N GLU A 2 9.81 21.21 -15.07
CA GLU A 2 10.04 22.03 -16.27
C GLU A 2 9.73 21.28 -17.60
N LEU A 3 9.32 20.01 -17.56
CA LEU A 3 8.99 19.16 -18.71
C LEU A 3 7.53 19.27 -19.23
N GLY A 4 6.68 20.12 -18.64
CA GLY A 4 5.28 20.25 -19.04
C GLY A 4 4.38 19.10 -18.54
N THR A 5 3.17 18.98 -19.10
CA THR A 5 2.18 17.98 -18.66
C THR A 5 2.48 16.62 -19.29
N ARG A 6 2.76 15.60 -18.47
CA ARG A 6 2.96 14.21 -18.90
C ARG A 6 1.63 13.44 -18.84
N ASN A 7 1.26 12.78 -19.93
CA ASN A 7 0.08 11.91 -19.96
C ASN A 7 0.24 10.72 -19.00
N TYR A 8 -0.84 10.32 -18.34
CA TYR A 8 -0.82 9.25 -17.34
C TYR A 8 -0.32 7.91 -17.92
N GLU A 9 -0.67 7.64 -19.17
CA GLU A 9 -0.28 6.42 -19.89
C GLU A 9 1.24 6.31 -20.13
N MET A 10 1.97 7.42 -19.96
CA MET A 10 3.41 7.47 -20.16
C MET A 10 4.21 7.08 -18.91
N PHE A 11 3.57 6.93 -17.74
CA PHE A 11 4.24 6.48 -16.53
C PHE A 11 4.45 4.96 -16.57
N SER A 12 5.59 4.51 -16.04
CA SER A 12 5.85 3.09 -15.83
C SER A 12 4.81 2.48 -14.90
N GLY A 13 4.64 1.15 -14.93
CA GLY A 13 3.69 0.46 -14.05
C GLY A 13 3.90 0.78 -12.56
N GLY A 14 5.16 0.89 -12.14
CA GLY A 14 5.49 1.24 -10.76
C GLY A 14 5.17 2.70 -10.39
N GLU A 15 5.42 3.64 -11.29
CA GLU A 15 5.05 5.05 -11.11
C GLU A 15 3.53 5.24 -11.07
N ALA A 16 2.82 4.63 -12.02
CA ALA A 16 1.36 4.66 -12.10
C ALA A 16 0.73 4.09 -10.81
N PHE A 17 1.27 3.00 -10.27
CA PHE A 17 0.84 2.45 -8.98
C PHE A 17 0.96 3.49 -7.85
N ARG A 18 2.11 4.16 -7.71
CA ARG A 18 2.31 5.17 -6.65
C ARG A 18 1.39 6.37 -6.82
N ILE A 19 1.14 6.82 -8.05
CA ILE A 19 0.18 7.89 -8.35
C ILE A 19 -1.23 7.46 -7.90
N ASN A 20 -1.68 6.27 -8.32
CA ASN A 20 -2.99 5.74 -7.94
C ASN A 20 -3.12 5.56 -6.42
N PHE A 21 -2.04 5.11 -5.77
CA PHE A 21 -2.00 4.93 -4.33
C PHE A 21 -2.21 6.26 -3.59
N ALA A 22 -1.47 7.30 -3.99
CA ALA A 22 -1.63 8.64 -3.44
C ALA A 22 -3.05 9.20 -3.63
N ILE A 23 -3.63 9.02 -4.82
CA ILE A 23 -5.01 9.46 -5.11
C ILE A 23 -6.02 8.72 -4.23
N ARG A 24 -5.89 7.39 -4.07
CA ARG A 24 -6.78 6.59 -3.21
C ARG A 24 -6.76 7.08 -1.77
N ILE A 25 -5.57 7.31 -1.20
CA ILE A 25 -5.43 7.84 0.16
C ILE A 25 -6.11 9.21 0.28
N ALA A 26 -5.86 10.11 -0.67
CA ALA A 26 -6.44 11.45 -0.65
C ALA A 26 -7.98 11.41 -0.71
N LEU A 27 -8.55 10.54 -1.55
CA LEU A 27 -10.00 10.34 -1.63
C LEU A 27 -10.57 9.73 -0.34
N SER A 28 -9.91 8.72 0.23
CA SER A 28 -10.33 8.14 1.51
C SER A 28 -10.37 9.20 2.61
N LYS A 29 -9.29 9.99 2.77
CA LYS A 29 -9.23 11.11 3.73
C LYS A 29 -10.35 12.13 3.51
N LEU A 30 -10.62 12.49 2.26
CA LEU A 30 -11.68 13.43 1.91
C LEU A 30 -13.06 12.90 2.31
N LEU A 31 -13.34 11.63 2.02
CA LEU A 31 -14.63 11.00 2.33
C LEU A 31 -14.84 10.85 3.83
N ALA A 32 -13.83 10.40 4.58
CA ALA A 32 -13.89 10.30 6.03
C ALA A 32 -14.15 11.67 6.69
N LYS A 33 -13.42 12.70 6.26
CA LYS A 33 -13.62 14.08 6.70
C LYS A 33 -15.05 14.57 6.43
N ARG A 34 -15.60 14.28 5.25
CA ARG A 34 -16.98 14.66 4.88
C ARG A 34 -18.04 13.93 5.69
N ALA A 35 -17.79 12.67 6.03
CA ALA A 35 -18.69 11.87 6.87
C ALA A 35 -18.62 12.23 8.36
N GLY A 36 -17.61 13.02 8.78
CA GLY A 36 -17.34 13.27 10.20
C GLY A 36 -16.93 12.01 10.97
N ALA A 37 -16.39 11.01 10.25
CA ALA A 37 -16.02 9.71 10.80
C ALA A 37 -14.51 9.49 10.68
N PRO A 38 -13.90 8.70 11.59
CA PRO A 38 -12.51 8.28 11.43
C PRO A 38 -12.35 7.42 10.17
N LEU A 39 -11.12 7.35 9.65
CA LEU A 39 -10.76 6.41 8.59
C LEU A 39 -10.63 5.01 9.18
N PRO A 40 -11.52 4.05 8.86
CA PRO A 40 -11.57 2.79 9.59
C PRO A 40 -10.43 1.87 9.18
N THR A 41 -10.34 1.48 7.91
CA THR A 41 -9.34 0.50 7.49
C THR A 41 -8.93 0.72 6.04
N LEU A 42 -7.62 0.73 5.79
CA LEU A 42 -7.05 0.63 4.45
C LEU A 42 -6.59 -0.80 4.22
N ILE A 43 -7.09 -1.44 3.16
CA ILE A 43 -6.63 -2.75 2.70
C ILE A 43 -5.95 -2.57 1.35
N ILE A 44 -4.70 -3.03 1.24
CA ILE A 44 -3.93 -3.03 0.01
C ILE A 44 -3.65 -4.48 -0.36
N ASP A 45 -4.24 -4.94 -1.45
CA ASP A 45 -4.09 -6.31 -1.93
C ASP A 45 -3.21 -6.35 -3.17
N GLU A 46 -1.97 -6.80 -2.95
CA GLU A 46 -0.92 -6.91 -3.95
C GLU A 46 -0.69 -5.60 -4.75
N GLY A 47 0.24 -5.64 -5.71
CA GLY A 47 0.49 -4.51 -6.61
C GLY A 47 1.82 -3.80 -6.42
N PHE A 48 2.65 -4.25 -5.47
CA PHE A 48 4.02 -3.76 -5.34
C PHE A 48 5.03 -4.54 -6.20
N GLY A 49 4.64 -5.64 -6.86
CA GLY A 49 5.54 -6.47 -7.68
C GLY A 49 6.10 -5.77 -8.92
N THR A 50 5.60 -4.59 -9.27
CA THR A 50 6.14 -3.74 -10.35
C THR A 50 7.10 -2.67 -9.85
N GLN A 51 7.35 -2.60 -8.53
CA GLN A 51 8.30 -1.66 -7.94
C GLN A 51 9.72 -2.25 -8.02
N ASP A 52 10.69 -1.40 -8.33
CA ASP A 52 12.08 -1.64 -8.01
C ASP A 52 12.31 -1.42 -6.50
N SER A 53 13.52 -1.71 -6.01
CA SER A 53 13.87 -1.52 -4.60
C SER A 53 13.62 -0.08 -4.12
N THR A 54 13.97 0.91 -4.94
CA THR A 54 13.73 2.33 -4.64
C THR A 54 12.23 2.65 -4.57
N GLY A 55 11.44 2.14 -5.51
CA GLY A 55 9.98 2.31 -5.53
C GLY A 55 9.33 1.67 -4.32
N LEU A 56 9.82 0.51 -3.90
CA LEU A 56 9.33 -0.20 -2.72
C LEU A 56 9.56 0.61 -1.44
N GLU A 57 10.76 1.15 -1.25
CA GLU A 57 11.06 2.02 -0.11
C GLU A 57 10.16 3.25 -0.07
N LYS A 58 9.95 3.91 -1.21
CA LYS A 58 9.01 5.05 -1.29
C LYS A 58 7.58 4.68 -0.90
N VAL A 59 7.14 3.46 -1.22
CA VAL A 59 5.81 2.99 -0.83
C VAL A 59 5.75 2.71 0.67
N LYS A 60 6.78 2.08 1.25
CA LYS A 60 6.87 1.86 2.71
C LYS A 60 6.86 3.18 3.46
N GLU A 61 7.66 4.16 3.02
CA GLU A 61 7.67 5.53 3.57
C GLU A 61 6.29 6.17 3.49
N ALA A 62 5.60 6.05 2.34
CA ALA A 62 4.26 6.58 2.18
C ALA A 62 3.26 5.92 3.13
N ILE A 63 3.30 4.60 3.31
CA ILE A 63 2.43 3.87 4.26
C ILE A 63 2.72 4.33 5.70
N ASN A 64 3.98 4.40 6.09
CA ASN A 64 4.39 4.88 7.41
C ASN A 64 3.92 6.32 7.66
N SER A 65 3.94 7.18 6.64
CA SER A 65 3.49 8.57 6.76
C SER A 65 1.98 8.72 7.00
N ILE A 66 1.18 7.70 6.68
CA ILE A 66 -0.28 7.72 6.83
C ILE A 66 -0.78 6.79 7.94
N GLN A 67 0.11 6.10 8.66
CA GLN A 67 -0.29 5.10 9.65
C GLN A 67 -1.23 5.67 10.72
N ASP A 68 -1.00 6.90 11.16
CA ASP A 68 -1.79 7.56 12.20
C ASP A 68 -3.11 8.13 11.66
N ASP A 69 -3.30 8.17 10.35
CA ASP A 69 -4.54 8.62 9.74
C ASP A 69 -5.62 7.54 9.72
N PHE A 70 -5.24 6.25 9.83
CA PHE A 70 -6.14 5.11 9.72
C PHE A 70 -6.15 4.29 11.02
N GLU A 71 -7.30 3.76 11.46
CA GLU A 71 -7.32 2.86 12.62
C GLU A 71 -6.58 1.54 12.35
N LYS A 72 -6.53 1.12 11.07
CA LYS A 72 -5.82 -0.08 10.64
C LYS A 72 -5.37 0.01 9.18
N ILE A 73 -4.14 -0.42 8.91
CA ILE A 73 -3.63 -0.66 7.57
C ILE A 73 -3.31 -2.15 7.44
N ILE A 74 -3.86 -2.79 6.43
CA ILE A 74 -3.61 -4.20 6.10
C ILE A 74 -2.98 -4.24 4.72
N VAL A 75 -1.81 -4.87 4.63
CA VAL A 75 -1.11 -5.09 3.36
C VAL A 75 -0.97 -6.58 3.11
N ILE A 76 -1.45 -7.01 1.94
CA ILE A 76 -1.35 -8.40 1.47
C ILE A 76 -0.32 -8.38 0.35
N THR A 77 0.80 -9.08 0.55
CA THR A 77 1.83 -9.20 -0.46
C THR A 77 2.70 -10.43 -0.25
N HIS A 78 3.24 -10.96 -1.35
CA HIS A 78 4.28 -11.99 -1.34
C HIS A 78 5.71 -11.41 -1.29
N ILE A 79 5.87 -10.09 -1.23
CA ILE A 79 7.17 -9.42 -1.22
C ILE A 79 7.77 -9.44 0.18
N GLU A 80 8.91 -10.12 0.34
CA GLU A 80 9.54 -10.31 1.64
C GLU A 80 10.07 -9.00 2.23
N GLU A 81 10.49 -8.08 1.37
CA GLU A 81 11.06 -6.80 1.75
C GLU A 81 10.05 -5.93 2.51
N PHE A 82 8.74 -6.20 2.42
CA PHE A 82 7.72 -5.50 3.21
C PHE A 82 7.66 -5.95 4.68
N ARG A 83 8.33 -7.06 5.05
CA ARG A 83 8.31 -7.59 6.42
C ARG A 83 8.75 -6.57 7.45
N ASP A 84 9.76 -5.76 7.13
CA ASP A 84 10.35 -4.80 8.07
C ASP A 84 9.54 -3.51 8.21
N ALA A 85 8.54 -3.29 7.35
CA ALA A 85 7.70 -2.09 7.37
C ALA A 85 6.52 -2.18 8.35
N PHE A 86 6.20 -3.38 8.85
CA PHE A 86 5.03 -3.60 9.69
C PHE A 86 5.39 -4.30 11.00
N PRO A 87 4.80 -3.87 12.13
CA PRO A 87 5.11 -4.44 13.45
C PRO A 87 4.43 -5.79 13.70
N THR A 88 3.47 -6.19 12.89
CA THR A 88 2.72 -7.45 13.04
C THR A 88 2.54 -8.08 11.68
N ARG A 89 2.79 -9.39 11.59
CA ARG A 89 2.71 -10.15 10.34
C ARG A 89 1.81 -11.36 10.49
N ILE A 90 1.04 -11.64 9.45
CA ILE A 90 0.30 -12.90 9.31
C ILE A 90 0.93 -13.63 8.13
N ASP A 91 1.67 -14.70 8.41
CA ASP A 91 2.24 -15.55 7.37
C ASP A 91 1.22 -16.60 6.94
N VAL A 92 1.00 -16.69 5.63
CA VAL A 92 0.10 -17.67 5.00
C VAL A 92 0.95 -18.69 4.24
N VAL A 93 0.93 -19.95 4.69
CA VAL A 93 1.71 -21.04 4.09
C VAL A 93 0.78 -22.08 3.48
N LYS A 94 0.94 -22.36 2.18
CA LYS A 94 0.20 -23.42 1.48
C LYS A 94 0.77 -24.79 1.83
N THR A 95 -0.11 -25.72 2.19
CA THR A 95 0.18 -27.13 2.51
C THR A 95 -0.68 -28.06 1.65
N ALA A 96 -0.46 -29.37 1.70
CA ALA A 96 -1.25 -30.33 0.94
C ALA A 96 -2.72 -30.40 1.43
N GLU A 97 -2.95 -30.06 2.70
CA GLU A 97 -4.26 -30.09 3.37
C GLU A 97 -4.99 -28.74 3.30
N GLY A 98 -4.37 -27.70 2.74
CA GLY A 98 -4.91 -26.34 2.68
C GLY A 98 -3.89 -25.28 3.08
N SER A 99 -4.33 -24.04 3.30
CA SER A 99 -3.44 -22.97 3.79
C SER A 99 -3.46 -22.92 5.32
N THR A 100 -2.28 -22.73 5.91
CA THR A 100 -2.08 -22.53 7.35
C THR A 100 -1.63 -21.10 7.62
N LEU A 101 -1.95 -20.58 8.81
CA LEU A 101 -1.66 -19.21 9.24
C LEU A 101 -0.78 -19.22 10.48
N SER A 102 0.19 -18.32 10.55
CA SER A 102 0.94 -18.01 11.78
C SER A 102 1.07 -16.51 11.96
N VAL A 103 0.99 -16.04 13.21
CA VAL A 103 1.15 -14.62 13.54
C VAL A 103 2.53 -14.42 14.12
N ASN A 104 3.30 -13.50 13.54
CA ASN A 104 4.66 -13.15 13.93
C ASN A 104 4.77 -11.66 14.26
#